data_AF-A0A419FND6-F1
#
_entry.id   AF-A0A419FND6-F1
#
_cell.length_a   1.000
_cell.length_b   1.000
_cell.length_c   1.000
_cell.angle_alpha   90.00
_cell.angle_beta   90.00
_cell.angle_gamma   90.00
#
_symmetry.space_group_name_H-M   'P 1'
#
loop_
_entity.id
_entity.type
_entity.pdbx_description
1 polymer ?
#
loop_
_entity_poly.entity_id
_entity_poly.type
_entity_poly.pdbx_seq_one_letter_code
_entity_poly.pdbx_strand_id
1 'polypeptide(L)' 'MKNYRELIVWQKSMALVTEVYSITRLFPKEELYGLISQIRRSAVSIPSNIAEGYGRYST' A
#
# COMPACT_ATOMS: atom_id res chain seq x y z
N MET A 1 21.87 2.59 10.23
CA MET A 1 20.54 2.03 10.53
C MET A 1 19.88 1.71 9.20
N LYS A 2 19.70 0.43 8.84
CA LYS A 2 19.06 0.07 7.57
C LYS A 2 17.58 0.45 7.65
N ASN A 3 17.05 1.16 6.67
CA ASN A 3 15.68 1.67 6.65
C ASN A 3 14.77 0.72 5.85
N TYR A 4 13.55 0.43 6.32
CA TYR A 4 12.57 -0.38 5.57
C TYR A 4 12.30 0.17 4.16
N ARG A 5 12.51 1.48 3.95
CA ARG A 5 12.36 2.14 2.64
C ARG A 5 13.39 1.68 1.59
N GLU A 6 14.50 1.10 2.03
CA GLU A 6 15.52 0.50 1.14
C GLU A 6 15.10 -0.88 0.61
N LEU A 7 14.08 -1.51 1.22
CA LEU A 7 13.58 -2.80 0.77
C LEU A 7 12.91 -2.66 -0.59
N ILE A 8 13.39 -3.42 -1.59
CA ILE A 8 12.80 -3.47 -2.94
C ILE A 8 11.31 -3.84 -2.85
N VAL A 9 10.94 -4.77 -1.95
CA VAL A 9 9.54 -5.17 -1.75
C VAL A 9 8.67 -4.03 -1.21
N TRP A 10 9.21 -3.16 -0.35
CA TRP A 10 8.50 -1.98 0.12
C TRP A 10 8.31 -0.95 -1.01
N GLN A 11 9.36 -0.68 -1.80
CA GLN A 11 9.30 0.24 -2.94
C GLN A 11 8.28 -0.22 -3.99
N LYS A 12 8.28 -1.52 -4.34
CA LYS A 12 7.28 -2.11 -5.24
C LYS A 12 5.86 -2.01 -4.68
N SER A 13 5.70 -2.19 -3.37
CA SER A 13 4.40 -2.06 -2.71
C SER A 13 3.90 -0.62 -2.73
N MET A 14 4.78 0.38 -2.57
CA MET A 14 4.41 1.80 -2.74
C MET A 14 4.01 2.12 -4.18
N ALA A 15 4.72 1.59 -5.18
CA ALA A 15 4.34 1.74 -6.58
C ALA A 15 2.95 1.13 -6.87
N LEU A 16 2.68 -0.06 -6.32
CA LEU A 16 1.37 -0.70 -6.40
C LEU A 16 0.26 0.18 -5.79
N VAL A 17 0.50 0.82 -4.64
CA VAL A 17 -0.46 1.76 -4.05
C VAL A 17 -0.76 2.91 -5.02
N THR A 18 0.27 3.53 -5.61
CA THR A 18 0.09 4.63 -6.57
C THR A 18 -0.72 4.20 -7.80
N GLU A 19 -0.46 3.00 -8.32
CA GLU A 19 -1.19 2.44 -9.46
C GLU A 19 -2.65 2.13 -9.10
N VAL A 20 -2.90 1.52 -7.94
CA VAL A 20 -4.25 1.26 -7.43
C VAL A 20 -5.06 2.56 -7.29
N TYR A 21 -4.46 3.61 -6.74
CA TYR A 21 -5.13 4.92 -6.65
C TYR A 21 -5.43 5.51 -8.02
N SER A 22 -4.57 5.28 -9.01
CA SER A 22 -4.76 5.77 -10.38
C SER A 22 -5.89 5.02 -11.09
N ILE A 23 -5.91 3.68 -11.02
CA ILE A 23 -6.93 2.83 -11.62
C ILE A 23 -8.30 3.08 -10.99
N THR A 24 -8.38 3.09 -9.66
CA THR A 24 -9.65 3.28 -8.94
C THR A 24 -10.25 4.67 -9.09
N ARG A 25 -9.54 5.67 -9.66
CA ARG A 25 -10.13 6.97 -10.04
C ARG A 25 -11.07 6.87 -11.23
N LEU A 26 -10.93 5.82 -12.05
CA LEU A 26 -11.76 5.57 -13.23
C LEU A 26 -13.05 4.82 -12.90
N PHE A 27 -13.22 4.39 -11.65
CA PHE A 27 -14.40 3.64 -11.22
C PHE A 27 -15.60 4.58 -11.03
N PRO A 28 -16.84 4.05 -11.14
CA PRO A 28 -18.05 4.82 -10.88
C PRO A 28 -18.06 5.40 -9.45
N LYS A 29 -18.69 6.57 -9.26
CA LYS A 29 -18.68 7.29 -7.97
C LYS A 29 -19.44 6.53 -6.88
N GLU A 30 -20.43 5.75 -7.26
CA GLU A 30 -21.19 4.85 -6.38
C GLU A 30 -20.30 3.81 -5.68
N GLU A 31 -19.14 3.47 -6.25
CA GLU A 31 -18.18 2.53 -5.65
C GLU A 31 -17.22 3.16 -4.64
N LEU A 32 -17.31 4.47 -4.41
CA LEU A 32 -16.38 5.21 -3.53
C LEU A 32 -16.24 4.58 -2.15
N TYR A 33 -17.38 4.22 -1.54
CA TYR A 33 -17.42 3.57 -0.24
C TYR A 33 -17.46 2.04 -0.34
N GLY A 34 -17.78 1.49 -1.51
CA GLY A 34 -17.73 0.07 -1.85
C GLY A 34 -16.33 -0.37 -2.27
N LEU A 35 -16.19 -0.80 -3.52
CA LEU A 35 -14.97 -1.41 -4.05
C LEU A 35 -13.75 -0.49 -3.94
N ILE A 36 -13.90 0.81 -4.21
CA ILE A 36 -12.78 1.76 -4.18
C ILE A 36 -12.15 1.80 -2.78
N SER A 37 -12.98 1.87 -1.73
CA SER A 37 -12.49 1.96 -0.35
C SER A 37 -11.77 0.67 0.07
N GLN A 38 -12.32 -0.49 -0.28
CA GLN A 38 -11.75 -1.79 0.06
C GLN A 38 -10.40 -2.01 -0.64
N ILE A 39 -10.35 -1.79 -1.96
CA ILE A 39 -9.13 -2.00 -2.76
C ILE A 39 -8.01 -1.07 -2.27
N ARG A 40 -8.30 0.22 -2.07
CA ARG A 40 -7.28 1.19 -1.60
C ARG A 40 -6.75 0.87 -0.22
N ARG A 41 -7.61 0.50 0.74
CA ARG A 41 -7.17 0.11 2.09
C ARG A 41 -6.32 -1.15 2.06
N SER A 42 -6.73 -2.16 1.30
CA SER A 42 -5.94 -3.39 1.15
C SER A 42 -4.58 -3.12 0.53
N ALA A 43 -4.49 -2.29 -0.51
CA ALA A 43 -3.22 -1.92 -1.13
C ALA A 43 -2.28 -1.18 -0.14
N VAL A 44 -2.80 -0.22 0.61
CA VAL A 44 -2.02 0.55 1.62
C VAL A 44 -1.57 -0.33 2.78
N SER A 45 -2.33 -1.38 3.11
CA SER A 45 -1.97 -2.33 4.17
C SER A 45 -0.64 -3.05 3.88
N ILE A 46 -0.32 -3.32 2.61
CA ILE A 46 0.88 -4.06 2.21
C ILE A 46 2.19 -3.35 2.64
N PRO A 47 2.51 -2.12 2.19
CA PRO A 47 3.72 -1.43 2.62
C PRO A 47 3.73 -1.09 4.12
N SER A 48 2.54 -0.93 4.72
CA SER A 48 2.40 -0.67 6.16
C SER A 48 2.84 -1.89 6.98
N ASN A 49 2.37 -3.08 6.63
CA ASN A 49 2.77 -4.33 7.30
C ASN A 49 4.25 -4.67 7.06
N ILE A 50 4.81 -4.33 5.89
CA ILE A 50 6.26 -4.49 5.64
C ILE A 50 7.07 -3.59 6.57
N ALA A 51 6.69 -2.32 6.71
CA ALA A 51 7.38 -1.37 7.58
C ALA A 51 7.28 -1.79 9.06
N GLU A 52 6.09 -2.22 9.49
CA GLU A 52 5.85 -2.72 10.84
C GLU A 52 6.65 -4.00 11.14
N GLY A 53 6.63 -4.97 10.24
CA GLY A 53 7.40 -6.22 10.36
C GLY A 53 8.91 -5.98 10.43
N TYR A 54 9.43 -5.05 9.64
CA TYR A 54 10.84 -4.67 9.66
C TYR A 54 11.27 -4.09 11.02
N GLY A 55 10.40 -3.30 11.67
CA GLY A 55 10.64 -2.76 13.00
C GLY A 55 10.71 -3.82 14.11
N ARG A 56 10.08 -4.98 13.93
CA ARG A 56 10.02 -6.06 14.94
C ARG A 56 11.33 -6.84 15.10
N TYR A 57 12.19 -6.88 14.09
CA TYR A 57 13.47 -7.59 14.11
C TYR A 57 14.69 -6.67 14.28
N SER A 58 14.46 -5.36 14.43
CA SER A 58 15.49 -4.35 14.64
C SER A 58 15.64 -4.09 16.14
N THR A 59 16.13 -5.08 16.90
CA THR A 59 16.58 -4.93 18.30
C THR A 59 18.08 -5.05 18.36
#